data_AF-A0A5R9MB57-F1
#
_entry.id   AF-A0A5R9MB57-F1
#
_cell.length_a   1.000
_cell.length_b   1.000
_cell.length_c   1.000
_cell.angle_alpha   90.00
_cell.angle_beta   90.00
_cell.angle_gamma   90.00
#
_symmetry.space_group_name_H-M   'P 1'
#
loop_
_entity.id
_entity.type
_entity.pdbx_description
1 polymer ?
#
loop_
_entity_poly.entity_id
_entity_poly.type
_entity_poly.pdbx_seq_one_letter_code
_entity_poly.pdbx_strand_id
1 'polypeptide(L)'
;MPKIPRGRRVGQTAVNAVRTLLEEHDHIVQEISGRNDFGEDFYVTFTDGGDVTSDTVKVQVKGGDSWRRGNGYAVPVNLHGDTWADGNIPVYCVVYDPNTKELYWANATQQLRRFGPHDPPRYIGVSPNAVLDDATMDSFVSQARRYVGRYRGRQAVLTHLGEMSGTEFDPSDHVLHFVNGDDEDLIFWKSPGAAVATLLLSTQGWNTAWVTLESLMRSTPPLLQDGDTTKPTDPDLWTAEELELSQSEIMWVAACFMSTRQADEGPESDLIEPDECEGCPSCTGEDFVEHGRIEADVIHAYVLACMLNRIEAEPDLVQRSILAMRKDITLQPAVIAELGSLETEPRFVRQVNKLSRATVPTEDDIDPGAFRLAVLYLIHRIYVGGPSLPLEEQVRIVWRVPEPGRGPSASMSQAR
;
A
#
# COMPACT_ATOMS: atom_id res chain seq x y z
N MET A 1 -42.63 -0.66 29.81
CA MET A 1 -41.29 -0.06 30.02
C MET A 1 -40.55 -0.03 28.69
N PRO A 2 -39.94 1.11 28.31
CA PRO A 2 -39.09 1.17 27.12
C PRO A 2 -37.89 0.24 27.29
N LYS A 3 -37.63 -0.62 26.29
CA LYS A 3 -36.50 -1.54 26.27
C LYS A 3 -35.33 -0.89 25.53
N ILE A 4 -34.16 -0.86 26.14
CA ILE A 4 -32.94 -0.41 25.46
C ILE A 4 -32.60 -1.43 24.35
N PRO A 5 -32.48 -1.00 23.08
CA PRO A 5 -32.13 -1.89 21.98
C PRO A 5 -30.82 -2.64 22.27
N ARG A 6 -30.76 -3.93 21.94
CA ARG A 6 -29.57 -4.77 22.15
C ARG A 6 -28.34 -4.17 21.45
N GLY A 7 -28.51 -3.64 20.23
CA GLY A 7 -27.44 -2.97 19.48
C GLY A 7 -26.86 -1.75 20.20
N ARG A 8 -27.68 -0.96 20.91
CA ARG A 8 -27.19 0.20 21.68
C ARG A 8 -26.30 -0.21 22.85
N ARG A 9 -26.61 -1.34 23.49
CA ARG A 9 -25.77 -1.88 24.58
C ARG A 9 -24.41 -2.36 24.06
N VAL A 10 -24.41 -3.11 22.96
CA VAL A 10 -23.17 -3.63 22.37
C VAL A 10 -22.29 -2.49 21.81
N GLY A 11 -22.90 -1.48 21.19
CA GLY A 11 -22.17 -0.28 20.75
C GLY A 11 -21.51 0.47 21.91
N GLN A 12 -22.23 0.66 23.03
CA GLN A 12 -21.63 1.30 24.21
C GLN A 12 -20.52 0.46 24.83
N THR A 13 -20.66 -0.88 24.85
CA THR A 13 -19.59 -1.77 25.30
C THR A 13 -18.34 -1.62 24.44
N ALA A 14 -18.50 -1.54 23.12
CA ALA A 14 -17.39 -1.33 22.19
C ALA A 14 -16.68 0.00 22.44
N VAL A 15 -17.44 1.10 22.53
CA VAL A 15 -16.93 2.44 22.84
C VAL A 15 -16.14 2.42 24.15
N ASN A 16 -16.69 1.81 25.20
CA ASN A 16 -16.01 1.73 26.49
C ASN A 16 -14.74 0.87 26.43
N ALA A 17 -14.75 -0.25 25.69
CA ALA A 17 -13.56 -1.10 25.55
C ALA A 17 -12.40 -0.36 24.87
N VAL A 18 -12.69 0.37 23.78
CA VAL A 18 -11.69 1.18 23.08
C VAL A 18 -11.16 2.31 23.97
N ARG A 19 -12.05 3.00 24.69
CA ARG A 19 -11.65 4.05 25.63
C ARG A 19 -10.71 3.51 26.70
N THR A 20 -11.13 2.44 27.38
CA THR A 20 -10.35 1.85 28.47
C THR A 20 -8.97 1.44 27.99
N LEU A 21 -8.89 0.74 26.86
CA LEU A 21 -7.61 0.30 26.32
C LEU A 21 -6.68 1.50 25.98
N LEU A 22 -7.19 2.56 25.36
CA LEU A 22 -6.37 3.74 25.04
C LEU A 22 -5.94 4.53 26.28
N GLU A 23 -6.83 4.70 27.27
CA GLU A 23 -6.52 5.42 28.50
C GLU A 23 -5.56 4.64 29.41
N GLU A 24 -5.61 3.29 29.42
CA GLU A 24 -4.68 2.43 30.15
C GLU A 24 -3.24 2.51 29.60
N HIS A 25 -3.10 2.90 28.32
CA HIS A 25 -1.81 3.18 27.67
C HIS A 25 -1.52 4.69 27.60
N ASP A 26 -2.03 5.45 28.56
CA ASP A 26 -1.77 6.88 28.78
C ASP A 26 -2.19 7.82 27.62
N HIS A 27 -3.05 7.39 26.70
CA HIS A 27 -3.55 8.25 25.63
C HIS A 27 -4.80 9.03 26.04
N ILE A 28 -4.96 10.23 25.46
CA ILE A 28 -6.06 11.13 25.82
C ILE A 28 -7.24 10.86 24.87
N VAL A 29 -8.35 10.35 25.41
CA VAL A 29 -9.58 10.09 24.65
C VAL A 29 -10.65 11.13 24.98
N GLN A 30 -11.20 11.79 23.95
CA GLN A 30 -12.33 12.71 24.07
C GLN A 30 -13.52 12.19 23.28
N GLU A 31 -14.63 11.92 23.96
CA GLU A 31 -15.87 11.45 23.32
C GLU A 31 -16.58 12.58 22.58
N ILE A 32 -16.97 12.30 21.33
CA ILE A 32 -17.74 13.23 20.51
C ILE A 32 -19.22 13.08 20.90
N SER A 33 -19.83 14.18 21.33
CA SER A 33 -21.25 14.18 21.70
C SER A 33 -22.11 13.84 20.48
N GLY A 34 -22.94 12.78 20.58
CA GLY A 34 -23.86 12.33 19.53
C GLY A 34 -24.95 13.32 19.07
N ARG A 35 -24.98 14.56 19.60
CA ARG A 35 -25.73 15.67 18.98
C ARG A 35 -25.05 16.24 17.73
N ASN A 36 -23.75 15.99 17.55
CA ASN A 36 -22.93 16.39 16.39
C ASN A 36 -22.40 15.13 15.66
N ASP A 37 -23.24 14.10 15.53
CA ASP A 37 -22.86 12.82 14.94
C ASP A 37 -22.67 12.93 13.42
N PHE A 38 -21.41 13.07 13.00
CA PHE A 38 -20.96 12.95 11.62
C PHE A 38 -20.23 11.61 11.38
N GLY A 39 -20.47 10.60 12.23
CA GLY A 39 -19.90 9.26 12.09
C GLY A 39 -18.58 9.04 12.80
N GLU A 40 -18.19 9.84 13.80
CA GLU A 40 -16.99 9.59 14.61
C GLU A 40 -17.33 9.63 16.11
N ASP A 41 -16.74 8.72 16.90
CA ASP A 41 -17.05 8.56 18.33
C ASP A 41 -15.99 9.22 19.23
N PHE A 42 -14.73 9.30 18.79
CA PHE A 42 -13.63 9.88 19.58
C PHE A 42 -12.74 10.83 18.79
N TYR A 43 -12.16 11.79 19.52
CA TYR A 43 -10.81 12.28 19.26
C TYR A 43 -9.84 11.57 20.19
N VAL A 44 -8.74 11.06 19.63
CA VAL A 44 -7.65 10.45 20.39
C VAL A 44 -6.39 11.25 20.15
N THR A 45 -5.80 11.79 21.21
CA THR A 45 -4.50 12.46 21.16
C THR A 45 -3.46 11.55 21.78
N PHE A 46 -2.43 11.20 21.01
CA PHE A 46 -1.39 10.29 21.44
C PHE A 46 -0.39 10.97 22.36
N THR A 47 0.20 10.15 23.22
CA THR A 47 1.25 10.50 24.17
C THR A 47 2.50 9.67 23.88
N ASP A 48 3.66 10.16 24.31
CA ASP A 48 4.96 9.51 24.15
C ASP A 48 5.77 9.76 25.42
N GLY A 49 6.09 8.70 26.16
CA GLY A 49 6.80 8.82 27.44
C GLY A 49 6.09 9.68 28.49
N GLY A 50 4.75 9.82 28.41
CA GLY A 50 3.94 10.68 29.27
C GLY A 50 3.78 12.13 28.77
N ASP A 51 4.45 12.51 27.68
CA ASP A 51 4.30 13.81 27.04
C ASP A 51 3.26 13.78 25.91
N VAL A 52 2.45 14.85 25.79
CA VAL A 52 1.43 14.96 24.75
C VAL A 52 2.07 15.32 23.40
N THR A 53 1.90 14.47 22.39
CA THR A 53 2.64 14.55 21.11
C THR A 53 2.01 15.49 20.07
N SER A 54 0.86 16.08 20.38
CA SER A 54 -0.02 16.82 19.44
C SER A 54 -0.56 16.01 18.26
N ASP A 55 -0.21 14.73 18.14
CA ASP A 55 -0.74 13.82 17.12
C ASP A 55 -2.15 13.38 17.51
N THR A 56 -3.13 13.72 16.68
CA THR A 56 -4.55 13.46 16.95
C THR A 56 -5.16 12.68 15.79
N VAL A 57 -5.99 11.69 16.11
CA VAL A 57 -6.83 10.95 15.17
C VAL A 57 -8.29 11.00 15.60
N LYS A 58 -9.19 10.84 14.64
CA LYS A 58 -10.60 10.55 14.91
C LYS A 58 -10.81 9.04 14.88
N VAL A 59 -11.69 8.52 15.73
CA VAL A 59 -12.02 7.09 15.76
C VAL A 59 -13.52 6.87 15.65
N GLN A 60 -13.93 6.04 14.71
CA GLN A 60 -15.29 5.47 14.63
C GLN A 60 -15.26 4.04 15.16
N VAL A 61 -16.09 3.77 16.16
CA VAL A 61 -16.25 2.47 16.81
C VAL A 61 -17.54 1.80 16.37
N LYS A 62 -17.45 0.54 15.94
CA LYS A 62 -18.60 -0.32 15.65
C LYS A 62 -18.56 -1.56 16.53
N GLY A 63 -19.63 -1.80 17.29
CA GLY A 63 -19.77 -3.00 18.12
C GLY A 63 -20.84 -3.94 17.60
N GLY A 64 -20.53 -5.23 17.51
CA GLY A 64 -21.54 -6.28 17.29
C GLY A 64 -21.29 -7.22 16.11
N ASP A 65 -21.98 -8.36 16.13
CA ASP A 65 -21.80 -9.43 15.13
C ASP A 65 -22.15 -9.01 13.70
N SER A 66 -22.96 -7.96 13.52
CA SER A 66 -23.39 -7.45 12.21
C SER A 66 -22.26 -6.85 11.36
N TRP A 67 -21.11 -6.56 12.00
CA TRP A 67 -19.94 -6.03 11.31
C TRP A 67 -19.00 -7.11 10.79
N ARG A 68 -19.19 -8.37 11.23
CA ARG A 68 -18.42 -9.49 10.69
C ARG A 68 -18.72 -9.72 9.21
N ARG A 69 -17.69 -10.10 8.48
CA ARG A 69 -17.75 -10.61 7.12
C ARG A 69 -17.03 -11.96 7.10
N GLY A 70 -17.03 -12.64 5.95
CA GLY A 70 -16.27 -13.89 5.79
C GLY A 70 -14.81 -13.74 6.21
N ASN A 71 -14.21 -12.57 5.94
CA ASN A 71 -12.77 -12.31 6.06
C ASN A 71 -12.43 -11.14 6.98
N GLY A 72 -13.01 -11.10 8.17
CA GLY A 72 -12.80 -10.04 9.16
C GLY A 72 -14.03 -9.18 9.34
N TYR A 73 -13.87 -7.86 9.24
CA TYR A 73 -14.95 -6.93 9.54
C TYR A 73 -15.07 -5.84 8.47
N ALA A 74 -16.25 -5.25 8.37
CA ALA A 74 -16.52 -4.17 7.43
C ALA A 74 -17.32 -3.05 8.09
N VAL A 75 -16.78 -1.85 8.04
CA VAL A 75 -17.46 -0.64 8.53
C VAL A 75 -18.02 0.12 7.33
N PRO A 76 -19.33 0.38 7.26
CA PRO A 76 -19.92 1.09 6.13
C PRO A 76 -19.47 2.55 6.11
N VAL A 77 -19.08 3.04 4.93
CA VAL A 77 -18.65 4.42 4.71
C VAL A 77 -19.85 5.36 4.62
N ASN A 78 -20.91 4.96 3.90
CA ASN A 78 -22.13 5.74 3.69
C ASN A 78 -21.83 7.19 3.22
N LEU A 79 -22.47 8.19 3.85
CA LEU A 79 -22.33 9.62 3.54
C LEU A 79 -21.05 10.24 4.12
N HIS A 80 -20.18 9.45 4.75
CA HIS A 80 -19.01 9.96 5.47
C HIS A 80 -17.71 9.89 4.66
N GLY A 81 -17.74 9.34 3.44
CA GLY A 81 -16.57 9.12 2.60
C GLY A 81 -15.69 10.35 2.45
N ASP A 82 -16.26 11.44 1.93
CA ASP A 82 -15.54 12.71 1.72
C ASP A 82 -15.02 13.29 3.04
N THR A 83 -15.83 13.24 4.11
CA THR A 83 -15.41 13.76 5.42
C THR A 83 -14.25 12.96 6.03
N TRP A 84 -14.24 11.65 5.83
CA TRP A 84 -13.19 10.77 6.32
C TRP A 84 -11.94 10.80 5.43
N ALA A 85 -12.09 11.00 4.13
CA ALA A 85 -10.99 11.11 3.19
C ALA A 85 -10.29 12.47 3.29
N ASP A 86 -11.05 13.57 3.38
CA ASP A 86 -10.53 14.92 3.15
C ASP A 86 -10.42 15.76 4.44
N GLY A 87 -10.95 15.27 5.56
CA GLY A 87 -10.89 16.00 6.83
C GLY A 87 -9.47 16.23 7.36
N ASN A 88 -9.23 17.35 8.05
CA ASN A 88 -7.89 17.70 8.56
C ASN A 88 -7.30 16.75 9.63
N ILE A 89 -8.11 15.80 10.11
CA ILE A 89 -7.71 14.79 11.10
C ILE A 89 -8.09 13.43 10.53
N PRO A 90 -7.13 12.49 10.38
CA PRO A 90 -7.43 11.18 9.81
C PRO A 90 -8.33 10.36 10.72
N VAL A 91 -9.16 9.53 10.11
CA VAL A 91 -10.19 8.69 10.72
C VAL A 91 -9.74 7.24 10.71
N TYR A 92 -9.85 6.59 11.87
CA TYR A 92 -9.64 5.17 12.08
C TYR A 92 -10.95 4.49 12.43
N CYS A 93 -11.18 3.31 11.86
CA CYS A 93 -12.30 2.47 12.24
C CYS A 93 -11.83 1.40 13.23
N VAL A 94 -12.57 1.21 14.32
CA VAL A 94 -12.36 0.13 15.29
C VAL A 94 -13.62 -0.71 15.41
N VAL A 95 -13.48 -2.02 15.32
CA VAL A 95 -14.57 -2.98 15.47
C VAL A 95 -14.38 -3.80 16.73
N TYR A 96 -15.41 -3.84 17.57
CA TYR A 96 -15.46 -4.73 18.73
C TYR A 96 -16.29 -5.97 18.40
N ASP A 97 -15.64 -7.13 18.53
CA ASP A 97 -16.26 -8.42 18.41
C ASP A 97 -16.83 -8.87 19.77
N PRO A 98 -18.16 -9.00 19.95
CA PRO A 98 -18.72 -9.36 21.24
C PRO A 98 -18.55 -10.85 21.61
N ASN A 99 -18.20 -11.72 20.67
CA ASN A 99 -17.99 -13.15 20.93
C ASN A 99 -16.56 -13.42 21.42
N THR A 100 -15.56 -12.83 20.76
CA THR A 100 -14.15 -12.96 21.20
C THR A 100 -13.77 -11.91 22.23
N LYS A 101 -14.53 -10.81 22.31
CA LYS A 101 -14.26 -9.61 23.11
C LYS A 101 -13.00 -8.86 22.69
N GLU A 102 -12.57 -9.06 21.44
CA GLU A 102 -11.40 -8.41 20.88
C GLU A 102 -11.78 -7.14 20.09
N LEU A 103 -10.78 -6.28 19.92
CA LEU A 103 -10.87 -5.07 19.11
C LEU A 103 -10.01 -5.26 17.86
N TYR A 104 -10.48 -4.71 16.74
CA TYR A 104 -9.78 -4.74 15.46
C TYR A 104 -9.82 -3.37 14.81
N TRP A 105 -8.76 -2.96 14.11
CA TRP A 105 -8.66 -1.59 13.61
C TRP A 105 -8.25 -1.49 12.13
N ALA A 106 -8.59 -0.36 11.51
CA ALA A 106 -8.10 0.00 10.18
C ALA A 106 -8.03 1.53 10.00
N ASN A 107 -7.08 2.00 9.20
CA ASN A 107 -7.01 3.40 8.79
C ASN A 107 -8.00 3.68 7.65
N ALA A 108 -9.14 4.28 7.99
CA ALA A 108 -10.21 4.54 7.02
C ALA A 108 -9.81 5.61 6.02
N THR A 109 -9.18 6.70 6.46
CA THR A 109 -8.70 7.78 5.59
C THR A 109 -7.73 7.26 4.55
N GLN A 110 -6.77 6.41 4.95
CA GLN A 110 -5.82 5.81 4.03
C GLN A 110 -6.49 4.92 2.99
N GLN A 111 -7.43 4.06 3.41
CA GLN A 111 -8.16 3.21 2.47
C GLN A 111 -8.97 4.04 1.48
N LEU A 112 -9.73 5.04 1.94
CA LEU A 112 -10.54 5.91 1.07
C LEU A 112 -9.68 6.64 0.03
N ARG A 113 -8.56 7.23 0.47
CA ARG A 113 -7.65 7.95 -0.44
C ARG A 113 -6.95 7.05 -1.46
N ARG A 114 -6.76 5.76 -1.15
CA ARG A 114 -6.15 4.82 -2.09
C ARG A 114 -7.06 4.54 -3.30
N PHE A 115 -8.37 4.55 -3.12
CA PHE A 115 -9.33 4.33 -4.22
C PHE A 115 -9.75 5.63 -4.93
N GLY A 116 -9.49 6.78 -4.31
CA GLY A 116 -9.81 8.09 -4.87
C GLY A 116 -11.32 8.39 -4.93
N PRO A 117 -11.71 9.58 -5.43
CA PRO A 117 -13.10 10.04 -5.44
C PRO A 117 -13.97 9.35 -6.50
N HIS A 118 -13.37 8.68 -7.49
CA HIS A 118 -14.10 8.09 -8.63
C HIS A 118 -14.66 6.69 -8.35
N ASP A 119 -14.07 5.93 -7.42
CA ASP A 119 -14.60 4.63 -6.97
C ASP A 119 -14.38 4.44 -5.46
N PRO A 120 -14.97 5.29 -4.60
CA PRO A 120 -14.75 5.21 -3.16
C PRO A 120 -15.35 3.89 -2.62
N PRO A 121 -14.60 3.16 -1.78
CA PRO A 121 -15.05 1.88 -1.26
C PRO A 121 -16.31 2.08 -0.41
N ARG A 122 -17.33 1.26 -0.63
CA ARG A 122 -18.58 1.29 0.17
C ARG A 122 -18.36 0.93 1.64
N TYR A 123 -17.27 0.21 1.92
CA TYR A 123 -16.91 -0.29 3.24
C TYR A 123 -15.42 -0.11 3.47
N ILE A 124 -15.06 0.26 4.69
CA ILE A 124 -13.70 0.12 5.21
C ILE A 124 -13.52 -1.33 5.63
N GLY A 125 -12.57 -2.02 5.00
CA GLY A 125 -12.21 -3.39 5.36
C GLY A 125 -11.30 -3.38 6.59
N VAL A 126 -11.66 -4.16 7.60
CA VAL A 126 -10.86 -4.34 8.82
C VAL A 126 -10.37 -5.77 8.86
N SER A 127 -9.06 -5.94 8.79
CA SER A 127 -8.41 -7.25 8.78
C SER A 127 -8.63 -7.97 10.12
N PRO A 128 -8.91 -9.30 10.13
CA PRO A 128 -8.95 -10.07 11.36
C PRO A 128 -7.58 -10.20 12.03
N ASN A 129 -6.49 -9.83 11.34
CA ASN A 129 -5.14 -9.82 11.91
C ASN A 129 -4.79 -8.47 12.54
N ALA A 130 -5.56 -7.41 12.27
CA ALA A 130 -5.33 -6.07 12.79
C ALA A 130 -5.93 -5.94 14.20
N VAL A 131 -5.52 -6.81 15.12
CA VAL A 131 -5.97 -6.82 16.51
C VAL A 131 -5.46 -5.57 17.22
N LEU A 132 -6.30 -4.95 18.04
CA LEU A 132 -5.95 -3.84 18.93
C LEU A 132 -6.05 -4.32 20.39
N ASP A 133 -4.92 -4.60 21.00
CA ASP A 133 -4.81 -5.04 22.39
C ASP A 133 -3.55 -4.46 23.05
N ASP A 134 -3.26 -4.91 24.28
CA ASP A 134 -2.08 -4.47 25.03
C ASP A 134 -0.76 -4.77 24.32
N ALA A 135 -0.69 -5.85 23.53
CA ALA A 135 0.52 -6.25 22.83
C ALA A 135 0.72 -5.50 21.50
N THR A 136 -0.37 -5.04 20.88
CA THR A 136 -0.30 -4.34 19.58
C THR A 136 -0.43 -2.82 19.68
N MET A 137 -0.69 -2.25 20.87
CA MET A 137 -0.89 -0.82 21.08
C MET A 137 0.27 0.04 20.54
N ASP A 138 1.51 -0.27 20.92
CA ASP A 138 2.68 0.50 20.49
C ASP A 138 2.82 0.53 18.96
N SER A 139 2.52 -0.60 18.30
CA SER A 139 2.53 -0.70 16.83
C SER A 139 1.42 0.15 16.21
N PHE A 140 0.19 0.06 16.73
CA PHE A 140 -0.93 0.89 16.29
C PHE A 140 -0.60 2.38 16.40
N VAL A 141 -0.11 2.82 17.55
CA VAL A 141 0.24 4.23 17.83
C VAL A 141 1.36 4.70 16.91
N SER A 142 2.41 3.89 16.74
CA SER A 142 3.54 4.21 15.85
C SER A 142 3.07 4.37 14.40
N GLN A 143 2.22 3.45 13.92
CA GLN A 143 1.64 3.53 12.58
C GLN A 143 0.73 4.75 12.43
N ALA A 144 -0.10 5.03 13.43
CA ALA A 144 -1.04 6.13 13.41
C ALA A 144 -0.34 7.49 13.41
N ARG A 145 0.64 7.69 14.31
CA ARG A 145 1.46 8.91 14.38
C ARG A 145 2.27 9.12 13.11
N ARG A 146 2.88 8.06 12.55
CA ARG A 146 3.58 8.13 11.26
C ARG A 146 2.65 8.54 10.12
N TYR A 147 1.40 8.07 10.13
CA TYR A 147 0.40 8.52 9.15
C TYR A 147 0.00 9.98 9.37
N VAL A 148 -0.29 10.40 10.60
CA VAL A 148 -0.63 11.80 10.96
C VAL A 148 0.47 12.77 10.54
N GLY A 149 1.73 12.46 10.81
CA GLY A 149 2.87 13.29 10.40
C GLY A 149 2.95 13.47 8.88
N ARG A 150 2.83 12.36 8.13
CA ARG A 150 2.77 12.41 6.64
C ARG A 150 1.56 13.17 6.14
N TYR A 151 0.40 12.97 6.77
CA TYR A 151 -0.86 13.61 6.42
C TYR A 151 -0.78 15.13 6.57
N ARG A 152 -0.33 15.62 7.72
CA ARG A 152 -0.13 17.05 7.99
C ARG A 152 0.93 17.67 7.08
N GLY A 153 2.07 16.99 6.91
CA GLY A 153 3.14 17.46 6.03
C GLY A 153 2.68 17.62 4.58
N ARG A 154 1.96 16.62 4.05
CA ARG A 154 1.37 16.70 2.70
C ARG A 154 0.36 17.83 2.58
N GLN A 155 -0.56 18.00 3.54
CA GLN A 155 -1.54 19.09 3.49
C GLN A 155 -0.87 20.47 3.53
N ALA A 156 0.15 20.66 4.36
CA ALA A 156 0.91 21.92 4.40
C ALA A 156 1.61 22.23 3.07
N VAL A 157 2.19 21.21 2.42
CA VAL A 157 2.81 21.35 1.09
C VAL A 157 1.75 21.67 0.03
N LEU A 158 0.62 20.96 0.01
CA LEU A 158 -0.47 21.22 -0.94
C LEU A 158 -1.02 22.64 -0.81
N THR A 159 -1.25 23.12 0.43
CA THR A 159 -1.69 24.49 0.69
C THR A 159 -0.67 25.50 0.17
N HIS A 160 0.62 25.31 0.47
CA HIS A 160 1.67 26.23 0.03
C HIS A 160 1.78 26.28 -1.50
N LEU A 161 1.79 25.13 -2.16
CA LEU A 161 1.83 25.04 -3.62
C LEU A 161 0.57 25.64 -4.26
N GLY A 162 -0.59 25.47 -3.63
CA GLY A 162 -1.85 26.06 -4.09
C GLY A 162 -1.85 27.58 -3.99
N GLU A 163 -1.31 28.13 -2.90
CA GLU A 163 -1.10 29.58 -2.74
C GLU A 163 -0.13 30.15 -3.78
N MET A 164 0.95 29.43 -4.10
CA MET A 164 1.93 29.85 -5.10
C MET A 164 1.36 29.82 -6.53
N SER A 165 0.64 28.77 -6.87
CA SER A 165 0.13 28.52 -8.24
C SER A 165 -1.27 29.06 -8.50
N GLY A 166 -2.00 29.49 -7.46
CA GLY A 166 -3.41 29.86 -7.55
C GLY A 166 -4.35 28.69 -7.85
N THR A 167 -3.87 27.45 -7.71
CA THR A 167 -4.63 26.22 -7.99
C THR A 167 -5.09 25.57 -6.68
N GLU A 168 -6.35 25.13 -6.63
CA GLU A 168 -6.82 24.26 -5.54
C GLU A 168 -6.55 22.80 -5.90
N PHE A 169 -5.71 22.13 -5.11
CA PHE A 169 -5.42 20.71 -5.27
C PHE A 169 -6.35 19.87 -4.42
N ASP A 170 -6.88 18.79 -4.98
CA ASP A 170 -7.63 17.82 -4.20
C ASP A 170 -6.66 17.05 -3.27
N PRO A 171 -7.04 16.78 -2.01
CA PRO A 171 -6.18 16.02 -1.10
C PRO A 171 -5.80 14.62 -1.60
N SER A 172 -6.57 14.03 -2.50
CA SER A 172 -6.28 12.76 -3.16
C SER A 172 -5.31 12.89 -4.34
N ASP A 173 -5.11 14.08 -4.89
CA ASP A 173 -4.24 14.32 -6.05
C ASP A 173 -2.77 14.04 -5.76
N HIS A 174 -2.10 13.44 -6.74
CA HIS A 174 -0.65 13.34 -6.74
C HIS A 174 -0.06 14.69 -7.14
N VAL A 175 0.47 15.41 -6.16
CA VAL A 175 1.16 16.68 -6.36
C VAL A 175 2.61 16.54 -5.93
N LEU A 176 3.51 16.79 -6.87
CA LEU A 176 4.96 16.73 -6.68
C LEU A 176 5.54 18.07 -7.10
N HIS A 177 6.58 18.51 -6.39
CA HIS A 177 7.21 19.81 -6.60
C HIS A 177 8.71 19.65 -6.79
N PHE A 178 9.26 20.44 -7.71
CA PHE A 178 10.68 20.48 -8.04
C PHE A 178 11.10 21.92 -8.29
N VAL A 179 12.30 22.25 -7.84
CA VAL A 179 12.96 23.52 -8.12
C VAL A 179 14.17 23.19 -8.98
N ASN A 180 14.25 23.81 -10.16
CA ASN A 180 15.34 23.56 -11.10
C ASN A 180 16.62 24.31 -10.69
N GLY A 181 17.67 24.23 -11.53
CA GLY A 181 18.96 24.87 -11.26
C GLY A 181 18.95 26.41 -11.33
N ASP A 182 17.85 26.99 -11.81
CA ASP A 182 17.64 28.42 -12.01
C ASP A 182 16.61 29.01 -11.00
N ASP A 183 16.33 28.28 -9.91
CA ASP A 183 15.33 28.61 -8.89
C ASP A 183 13.89 28.75 -9.44
N GLU A 184 13.58 28.04 -10.53
CA GLU A 184 12.25 28.00 -11.12
C GLU A 184 11.47 26.79 -10.60
N ASP A 185 10.20 27.00 -10.28
CA ASP A 185 9.34 26.00 -9.67
C ASP A 185 8.51 25.26 -10.73
N LEU A 186 8.52 23.94 -10.62
CA LEU A 186 7.72 23.03 -11.42
C LEU A 186 6.83 22.21 -10.49
N ILE A 187 5.52 22.23 -10.76
CA ILE A 187 4.53 21.42 -10.05
C ILE A 187 3.98 20.39 -11.03
N PHE A 188 4.12 19.12 -10.67
CA PHE A 188 3.42 18.02 -11.31
C PHE A 188 2.16 17.71 -10.53
N TRP A 189 1.03 17.70 -11.21
CA TRP A 189 -0.28 17.46 -10.63
C TRP A 189 -1.03 16.41 -11.45
N LYS A 190 -1.48 15.33 -10.80
CA LYS A 190 -2.23 14.25 -11.46
C LYS A 190 -3.26 13.65 -10.51
N SER A 191 -4.52 13.58 -10.93
CA SER A 191 -5.53 12.85 -10.15
C SER A 191 -5.30 11.34 -10.20
N PRO A 192 -5.65 10.60 -9.13
CA PRO A 192 -5.48 9.14 -9.09
C PRO A 192 -6.17 8.47 -10.29
N GLY A 193 -5.46 7.58 -10.98
CA GLY A 193 -5.99 6.85 -12.14
C GLY A 193 -6.12 7.65 -13.44
N ALA A 194 -5.86 8.97 -13.43
CA ALA A 194 -5.87 9.77 -14.65
C ALA A 194 -4.71 9.37 -15.59
N ALA A 195 -4.93 9.35 -16.91
CA ALA A 195 -3.86 9.09 -17.89
C ALA A 195 -3.01 10.33 -18.22
N VAL A 196 -3.57 11.52 -17.98
CA VAL A 196 -2.99 12.84 -18.26
C VAL A 196 -2.63 13.50 -16.93
N ALA A 197 -1.50 14.21 -16.91
CA ALA A 197 -1.09 15.06 -15.81
C ALA A 197 -1.11 16.54 -16.23
N THR A 198 -1.23 17.43 -15.26
CA THR A 198 -1.08 18.86 -15.41
C THR A 198 0.30 19.27 -14.90
N LEU A 199 1.06 19.99 -15.70
CA LEU A 199 2.26 20.70 -15.27
C LEU A 199 1.93 22.18 -15.07
N LEU A 200 2.43 22.75 -13.97
CA LEU A 200 2.40 24.18 -13.69
C LEU A 200 3.83 24.65 -13.53
N LEU A 201 4.25 25.61 -14.34
CA LEU A 201 5.59 26.18 -14.33
C LEU A 201 5.55 27.64 -13.88
N SER A 202 6.44 28.04 -12.98
CA SER A 202 6.54 29.44 -12.57
C SER A 202 6.90 30.37 -13.73
N THR A 203 7.75 29.91 -14.66
CA THR A 203 8.16 30.64 -15.87
C THR A 203 7.01 30.95 -16.82
N GLN A 204 6.00 30.07 -16.85
CA GLN A 204 4.80 30.24 -17.67
C GLN A 204 3.64 30.87 -16.89
N GLY A 205 3.91 31.46 -15.72
CA GLY A 205 2.88 32.10 -14.90
C GLY A 205 1.83 31.13 -14.36
N TRP A 206 2.22 29.87 -14.14
CA TRP A 206 1.36 28.80 -13.61
C TRP A 206 0.18 28.42 -14.51
N ASN A 207 0.27 28.65 -15.82
CA ASN A 207 -0.73 28.18 -16.76
C ASN A 207 -0.76 26.65 -16.81
N THR A 208 -1.96 26.07 -16.96
CA THR A 208 -2.15 24.62 -17.01
C THR A 208 -1.64 24.05 -18.32
N ALA A 209 -0.63 23.18 -18.24
CA ALA A 209 -0.14 22.41 -19.36
C ALA A 209 -0.49 20.92 -19.19
N TRP A 210 -1.34 20.39 -20.08
CA TRP A 210 -1.67 18.96 -20.05
C TRP A 210 -0.61 18.14 -20.77
N VAL A 211 -0.10 17.11 -20.09
CA VAL A 211 0.98 16.28 -20.60
C VAL A 211 0.72 14.80 -20.34
N THR A 212 1.29 13.98 -21.20
CA THR A 212 1.44 12.54 -20.97
C THR A 212 2.91 12.18 -21.07
N LEU A 213 3.32 11.04 -20.51
CA LEU A 213 4.68 10.54 -20.67
C LEU A 213 5.05 10.42 -22.16
N GLU A 214 4.13 9.92 -22.99
CA GLU A 214 4.33 9.82 -24.43
C GLU A 214 4.50 11.20 -25.09
N SER A 215 3.71 12.21 -24.71
CA SER A 215 3.82 13.56 -25.26
C SER A 215 5.17 14.21 -24.97
N LEU A 216 5.69 14.00 -23.75
CA LEU A 216 6.99 14.53 -23.32
C LEU A 216 8.18 13.81 -23.95
N MET A 217 8.04 12.53 -24.29
CA MET A 217 9.10 11.73 -24.91
C MET A 217 9.16 11.87 -26.44
N ARG A 218 8.23 12.59 -27.07
CA ARG A 218 8.29 12.88 -28.50
C ARG A 218 9.45 13.84 -28.79
N SER A 219 10.55 13.31 -29.31
CA SER A 219 11.67 14.11 -29.80
C SER A 219 11.39 14.60 -31.23
N THR A 220 10.86 15.83 -31.36
CA THR A 220 10.83 16.65 -32.61
C THR A 220 9.92 16.07 -33.74
N PRO A 221 9.34 16.89 -34.65
CA PRO A 221 8.12 16.54 -35.39
C PRO A 221 8.36 15.51 -36.50
N PRO A 222 7.31 14.83 -37.01
CA PRO A 222 7.47 13.90 -38.12
C PRO A 222 8.00 14.67 -39.34
N LEU A 223 9.23 14.32 -39.77
CA LEU A 223 9.67 14.56 -41.14
C LEU A 223 8.59 14.00 -42.06
N LEU A 224 8.05 14.84 -42.94
CA LEU A 224 7.11 14.49 -43.98
C LEU A 224 7.54 13.18 -44.66
N GLN A 225 6.95 12.06 -44.24
CA GLN A 225 6.84 10.86 -45.04
C GLN A 225 5.42 10.87 -45.57
N ASP A 226 5.32 11.15 -46.87
CA ASP A 226 4.12 10.94 -47.65
C ASP A 226 3.55 9.55 -47.38
N GLY A 227 2.30 9.54 -46.92
CA GLY A 227 1.41 8.39 -47.04
C GLY A 227 1.43 7.40 -45.87
N ASP A 228 0.82 7.75 -44.75
CA ASP A 228 -0.34 6.98 -44.26
C ASP A 228 -1.18 7.82 -43.29
N THR A 229 -2.41 8.10 -43.66
CA THR A 229 -3.35 8.89 -42.87
C THR A 229 -4.06 8.00 -41.86
N THR A 230 -4.13 8.50 -40.61
CA THR A 230 -5.09 8.21 -39.52
C THR A 230 -4.59 7.41 -38.30
N LYS A 231 -3.84 8.09 -37.42
CA LYS A 231 -4.20 8.12 -35.99
C LYS A 231 -4.49 9.58 -35.61
N PRO A 232 -5.58 9.87 -34.86
CA PRO A 232 -5.89 11.25 -34.49
C PRO A 232 -4.81 11.75 -33.52
N THR A 233 -4.15 12.85 -33.88
CA THR A 233 -3.40 13.67 -32.94
C THR A 233 -4.39 14.26 -31.96
N ASP A 234 -4.31 13.87 -30.69
CA ASP A 234 -5.15 14.46 -29.63
C ASP A 234 -4.72 15.92 -29.43
N PRO A 235 -5.59 16.92 -29.69
CA PRO A 235 -5.15 18.29 -30.01
C PRO A 235 -4.73 19.18 -28.84
N ASP A 236 -4.74 18.70 -27.59
CA ASP A 236 -4.49 19.55 -26.40
C ASP A 236 -3.33 19.10 -25.49
N LEU A 237 -2.47 18.17 -25.94
CA LEU A 237 -1.31 17.71 -25.16
C LEU A 237 -0.03 18.46 -25.53
N TRP A 238 0.59 19.06 -24.52
CA TRP A 238 1.83 19.82 -24.65
C TRP A 238 3.04 18.88 -24.74
N THR A 239 4.00 19.26 -25.58
CA THR A 239 5.29 18.58 -25.72
C THR A 239 6.37 19.23 -24.85
N ALA A 240 7.47 18.53 -24.62
CA ALA A 240 8.60 19.08 -23.86
C ALA A 240 9.23 20.31 -24.54
N GLU A 241 9.23 20.36 -25.88
CA GLU A 241 9.72 21.50 -26.66
C GLU A 241 8.82 22.73 -26.49
N GLU A 242 7.48 22.56 -26.53
CA GLU A 242 6.52 23.65 -26.33
C GLU A 242 6.54 24.20 -24.90
N LEU A 243 6.93 23.37 -23.94
CA LEU A 243 7.07 23.75 -22.54
C LEU A 243 8.47 24.29 -22.18
N GLU A 244 9.39 24.31 -23.15
CA GLU A 244 10.78 24.72 -22.97
C GLU A 244 11.51 23.95 -21.85
N LEU A 245 11.13 22.68 -21.61
CA LEU A 245 11.71 21.86 -20.55
C LEU A 245 13.14 21.45 -20.86
N SER A 246 14.03 21.60 -19.89
CA SER A 246 15.36 21.02 -19.90
C SER A 246 15.32 19.50 -19.75
N GLN A 247 16.42 18.84 -20.09
CA GLN A 247 16.54 17.38 -19.94
C GLN A 247 16.33 16.92 -18.48
N SER A 248 16.80 17.70 -17.50
CA SER A 248 16.63 17.38 -16.07
C SER A 248 15.17 17.42 -15.65
N GLU A 249 14.42 18.40 -16.15
CA GLU A 249 12.99 18.56 -15.86
C GLU A 249 12.16 17.47 -16.55
N ILE A 250 12.48 17.14 -17.80
CA ILE A 250 11.85 16.01 -18.52
C ILE A 250 12.06 14.70 -17.74
N MET A 251 13.28 14.44 -17.26
CA MET A 251 13.57 13.25 -16.46
C MET A 251 12.84 13.24 -15.12
N TRP A 252 12.71 14.40 -14.46
CA TRP A 252 11.95 14.53 -13.24
C TRP A 252 10.45 14.24 -13.46
N VAL A 253 9.84 14.85 -14.48
CA VAL A 253 8.42 14.61 -14.82
C VAL A 253 8.18 13.15 -15.21
N ALA A 254 9.09 12.52 -15.95
CA ALA A 254 9.00 11.11 -16.27
C ALA A 254 9.04 10.22 -15.01
N ALA A 255 9.88 10.56 -14.04
CA ALA A 255 9.91 9.89 -12.74
C ALA A 255 8.61 10.10 -11.94
N CYS A 256 7.99 11.28 -12.04
CA CYS A 256 6.67 11.54 -11.45
C CYS A 256 5.59 10.63 -12.04
N PHE A 257 5.55 10.45 -13.37
CA PHE A 257 4.64 9.50 -14.00
C PHE A 257 4.85 8.07 -13.53
N MET A 258 6.09 7.61 -13.40
CA MET A 258 6.38 6.25 -12.92
C MET A 258 5.99 6.06 -11.45
N SER A 259 6.32 7.05 -10.60
CA SER A 259 5.98 7.03 -9.16
C SER A 259 4.47 7.04 -8.93
N THR A 260 3.73 7.88 -9.66
CA THR A 260 2.27 7.98 -9.54
C THR A 260 1.55 6.77 -10.12
N ARG A 261 2.06 6.18 -11.20
CA ARG A 261 1.56 4.90 -11.72
C ARG A 261 1.71 3.77 -10.70
N GLN A 262 2.86 3.68 -10.03
CA GLN A 262 3.07 2.71 -8.94
C GLN A 262 2.16 2.99 -7.73
N ALA A 263 1.88 4.26 -7.43
CA ALA A 263 0.96 4.63 -6.36
C ALA A 263 -0.51 4.30 -6.71
N ASP A 264 -0.91 4.44 -7.97
CA ASP A 264 -2.25 4.15 -8.48
C ASP A 264 -2.51 2.64 -8.64
N GLU A 265 -1.52 1.89 -9.15
CA GLU A 265 -1.61 0.44 -9.38
C GLU A 265 -1.40 -0.38 -8.09
N GLY A 266 -0.89 0.25 -7.01
CA GLY A 266 -0.41 -0.46 -5.82
C GLY A 266 0.91 -1.21 -6.07
N PRO A 267 1.52 -1.82 -5.04
CA PRO A 267 2.70 -2.67 -5.27
C PRO A 267 2.34 -3.76 -6.28
N GLU A 268 3.18 -3.97 -7.32
CA GLU A 268 3.01 -4.96 -8.39
C GLU A 268 2.75 -6.37 -7.83
N SER A 269 1.48 -6.65 -7.54
CA SER A 269 0.94 -7.97 -7.23
C SER A 269 -0.41 -8.20 -7.91
N ASP A 270 -0.97 -7.19 -8.59
CA ASP A 270 -2.34 -7.24 -9.10
C ASP A 270 -2.44 -7.29 -10.64
N LEU A 271 -1.33 -7.49 -11.36
CA LEU A 271 -1.32 -7.69 -12.82
C LEU A 271 -0.56 -8.95 -13.23
N ILE A 272 -1.02 -10.10 -12.73
CA ILE A 272 -0.89 -11.34 -13.48
C ILE A 272 -2.24 -11.51 -14.18
N GLU A 273 -2.32 -11.19 -15.47
CA GLU A 273 -3.41 -11.71 -16.31
C GLU A 273 -3.46 -13.22 -16.05
N PRO A 274 -4.65 -13.81 -15.78
CA PRO A 274 -4.73 -15.22 -15.48
C PRO A 274 -4.34 -15.97 -16.74
N ASP A 275 -3.07 -16.39 -16.81
CA ASP A 275 -2.66 -17.52 -17.64
C ASP A 275 -3.65 -18.64 -17.31
N GLU A 276 -4.44 -19.02 -18.30
CA GLU A 276 -5.37 -20.12 -18.22
C GLU A 276 -4.62 -21.32 -17.63
N CYS A 277 -4.92 -21.63 -16.37
CA CYS A 277 -4.25 -22.68 -15.65
C CYS A 277 -4.75 -24.02 -16.18
N GLU A 278 -4.18 -24.47 -17.30
CA GLU A 278 -4.28 -25.87 -17.71
C GLU A 278 -3.56 -26.74 -16.67
N GLY A 279 -4.34 -27.37 -15.79
CA GLY A 279 -3.86 -28.49 -14.98
C GLY A 279 -4.02 -28.38 -13.46
N CYS A 280 -4.77 -27.42 -12.91
CA CYS A 280 -5.07 -27.43 -11.47
C CYS A 280 -6.27 -28.36 -11.15
N PRO A 281 -6.14 -29.38 -10.27
CA PRO A 281 -7.21 -30.34 -9.98
C PRO A 281 -8.32 -29.82 -9.04
N SER A 282 -8.57 -28.51 -8.98
CA SER A 282 -9.62 -27.93 -8.12
C SER A 282 -10.45 -26.82 -8.77
N CYS A 283 -10.44 -26.69 -10.10
CA CYS A 283 -11.36 -25.80 -10.81
C CYS A 283 -12.75 -26.45 -10.93
N THR A 284 -13.39 -26.73 -9.80
CA THR A 284 -14.83 -27.00 -9.72
C THR A 284 -15.52 -25.72 -9.32
N GLY A 285 -16.15 -25.05 -10.30
CA GLY A 285 -17.07 -23.91 -10.25
C GLY A 285 -17.65 -23.47 -8.89
N GLU A 286 -16.80 -23.02 -7.98
CA GLU A 286 -17.15 -22.27 -6.77
C GLU A 286 -16.43 -20.92 -6.82
N ASP A 287 -17.10 -19.92 -6.26
CA ASP A 287 -16.81 -18.49 -6.37
C ASP A 287 -15.35 -18.09 -6.10
N PHE A 288 -14.97 -16.95 -6.67
CA PHE A 288 -13.69 -16.25 -6.52
C PHE A 288 -13.04 -16.51 -5.15
N VAL A 289 -11.91 -17.22 -5.16
CA VAL A 289 -11.10 -17.47 -3.96
C VAL A 289 -10.63 -16.11 -3.43
N GLU A 290 -11.20 -15.69 -2.31
CA GLU A 290 -10.88 -14.43 -1.65
C GLU A 290 -9.41 -14.44 -1.21
N HIS A 291 -8.55 -13.68 -1.91
CA HIS A 291 -7.19 -13.47 -1.46
C HIS A 291 -7.20 -12.64 -0.17
N GLY A 292 -6.60 -13.18 0.89
CA GLY A 292 -6.46 -12.47 2.16
C GLY A 292 -5.58 -11.24 1.98
N ARG A 293 -6.11 -10.05 2.30
CA ARG A 293 -5.29 -8.83 2.42
C ARG A 293 -4.45 -8.94 3.69
N ILE A 294 -3.22 -9.43 3.55
CA ILE A 294 -2.18 -9.40 4.59
C ILE A 294 -1.48 -8.05 4.48
N GLU A 295 -1.35 -7.34 5.60
CA GLU A 295 -0.60 -6.08 5.63
C GLU A 295 0.86 -6.31 5.18
N ALA A 296 1.41 -5.35 4.44
CA ALA A 296 2.69 -5.51 3.75
C ALA A 296 3.87 -5.70 4.72
N ASP A 297 3.78 -5.11 5.92
CA ASP A 297 4.72 -5.29 7.02
C ASP A 297 4.63 -6.71 7.62
N VAL A 298 3.42 -7.23 7.83
CA VAL A 298 3.21 -8.59 8.37
C VAL A 298 3.73 -9.67 7.42
N ILE A 299 3.51 -9.52 6.11
CA ILE A 299 4.07 -10.48 5.14
C ILE A 299 5.58 -10.32 5.00
N HIS A 300 6.11 -9.10 5.09
CA HIS A 300 7.54 -8.82 5.07
C HIS A 300 8.25 -9.51 6.24
N ALA A 301 7.73 -9.32 7.46
CA ALA A 301 8.16 -9.98 8.68
C ALA A 301 8.25 -11.49 8.56
N TYR A 302 7.13 -12.08 8.11
CA TYR A 302 6.97 -13.51 8.03
C TYR A 302 7.93 -14.13 7.00
N VAL A 303 8.00 -13.54 5.80
CA VAL A 303 8.87 -14.03 4.73
C VAL A 303 10.34 -13.91 5.13
N LEU A 304 10.74 -12.81 5.77
CA LEU A 304 12.10 -12.64 6.30
C LEU A 304 12.43 -13.72 7.32
N ALA A 305 11.55 -13.97 8.29
CA ALA A 305 11.74 -15.00 9.31
C ALA A 305 11.90 -16.41 8.69
N CYS A 306 11.08 -16.75 7.69
CA CYS A 306 11.20 -18.00 6.94
C CYS A 306 12.54 -18.12 6.21
N MET A 307 13.00 -17.06 5.53
CA MET A 307 14.29 -17.06 4.84
C MET A 307 15.45 -17.26 5.81
N LEU A 308 15.45 -16.55 6.94
CA LEU A 308 16.50 -16.66 7.97
C LEU A 308 16.57 -18.07 8.56
N ASN A 309 15.43 -18.65 8.94
CA ASN A 309 15.36 -20.03 9.44
C ASN A 309 15.95 -21.03 8.43
N ARG A 310 15.65 -20.82 7.15
CA ARG A 310 16.07 -21.71 6.07
C ARG A 310 17.57 -21.59 5.78
N ILE A 311 18.12 -20.37 5.77
CA ILE A 311 19.56 -20.13 5.57
C ILE A 311 20.37 -20.68 6.74
N GLU A 312 19.89 -20.54 7.98
CA GLU A 312 20.56 -21.09 9.16
C GLU A 312 20.60 -22.62 9.16
N ALA A 313 19.54 -23.26 8.65
CA ALA A 313 19.51 -24.71 8.47
C ALA A 313 20.42 -25.19 7.31
N GLU A 314 20.60 -24.36 6.26
CA GLU A 314 21.35 -24.70 5.06
C GLU A 314 22.28 -23.56 4.61
N PRO A 315 23.54 -23.52 5.10
CA PRO A 315 24.44 -22.39 4.86
C PRO A 315 24.78 -22.18 3.37
N ASP A 316 24.75 -23.23 2.55
CA ASP A 316 25.01 -23.17 1.11
C ASP A 316 23.75 -22.86 0.26
N LEU A 317 22.60 -22.57 0.89
CA LEU A 317 21.33 -22.39 0.19
C LEU A 317 21.34 -21.21 -0.77
N VAL A 318 21.88 -20.06 -0.35
CA VAL A 318 21.91 -18.84 -1.17
C VAL A 318 22.66 -19.10 -2.48
N GLN A 319 23.86 -19.69 -2.38
CA GLN A 319 24.68 -19.99 -3.55
C GLN A 319 24.02 -21.02 -4.48
N ARG A 320 23.40 -22.07 -3.93
CA ARG A 320 22.66 -23.05 -4.73
C ARG A 320 21.44 -22.44 -5.42
N SER A 321 20.74 -21.53 -4.76
CA SER A 321 19.55 -20.89 -5.31
C SER A 321 19.90 -19.92 -6.42
N ILE A 322 21.00 -19.15 -6.29
CA ILE A 322 21.55 -18.32 -7.38
C ILE A 322 21.92 -19.18 -8.59
N LEU A 323 22.59 -20.32 -8.37
CA LEU A 323 22.96 -21.23 -9.46
C LEU A 323 21.73 -21.86 -10.14
N ALA A 324 20.70 -22.21 -9.37
CA ALA A 324 19.44 -22.72 -9.91
C ALA A 324 18.70 -21.66 -10.73
N MET A 325 18.65 -20.41 -10.22
CA MET A 325 18.06 -19.26 -10.91
C MET A 325 18.77 -18.97 -12.23
N ARG A 326 20.10 -18.97 -12.26
CA ARG A 326 20.88 -18.69 -13.49
C ARG A 326 20.75 -19.78 -14.56
N LYS A 327 20.30 -20.98 -14.18
CA LYS A 327 20.00 -22.09 -15.11
C LYS A 327 18.56 -22.06 -15.60
N ASP A 328 17.71 -21.26 -14.96
CA ASP A 328 16.30 -21.14 -15.29
C ASP A 328 16.12 -20.18 -16.47
N ILE A 329 15.88 -20.73 -17.65
CA ILE A 329 15.62 -19.98 -18.89
C ILE A 329 14.21 -19.43 -18.97
N THR A 330 13.35 -19.71 -17.99
CA THR A 330 11.93 -19.31 -17.97
C THR A 330 11.67 -18.05 -17.15
N LEU A 331 12.73 -17.40 -16.65
CA LEU A 331 12.60 -16.13 -15.94
C LEU A 331 12.00 -15.05 -16.84
N GLN A 332 10.95 -14.40 -16.33
CA GLN A 332 10.29 -13.31 -17.04
C GLN A 332 11.29 -12.15 -17.27
N PRO A 333 11.25 -11.47 -18.43
CA PRO A 333 12.15 -10.36 -18.74
C PRO A 333 12.16 -9.25 -17.68
N ALA A 334 11.01 -8.96 -17.06
CA ALA A 334 10.90 -7.98 -15.98
C ALA A 334 11.72 -8.38 -14.73
N VAL A 335 11.67 -9.66 -14.35
CA VAL A 335 12.45 -10.20 -13.22
C VAL A 335 13.94 -10.14 -13.52
N ILE A 336 14.35 -10.38 -14.77
CA ILE A 336 15.76 -10.28 -15.19
C ILE A 336 16.26 -8.83 -15.13
N ALA A 337 15.44 -7.86 -15.58
CA ALA A 337 15.77 -6.44 -15.51
C ALA A 337 15.90 -5.95 -14.07
N GLU A 338 14.97 -6.34 -13.19
CA GLU A 338 15.03 -6.02 -11.75
C GLU A 338 16.27 -6.64 -11.09
N LEU A 339 16.54 -7.92 -11.37
CA LEU A 339 17.72 -8.61 -10.86
C LEU A 339 19.01 -7.91 -11.28
N GLY A 340 19.12 -7.48 -12.54
CA GLY A 340 20.29 -6.76 -13.06
C GLY A 340 20.51 -5.43 -12.33
N SER A 341 19.43 -4.68 -12.07
CA SER A 341 19.51 -3.43 -11.31
C SER A 341 19.98 -3.65 -9.87
N LEU A 342 19.50 -4.71 -9.21
CA LEU A 342 19.83 -5.01 -7.81
C LEU A 342 21.22 -5.64 -7.65
N GLU A 343 21.66 -6.50 -8.57
CA GLU A 343 23.00 -7.12 -8.57
C GLU A 343 24.12 -6.10 -8.84
N THR A 344 23.81 -4.99 -9.52
CA THR A 344 24.78 -3.92 -9.80
C THR A 344 25.25 -3.21 -8.52
N GLU A 345 24.45 -3.27 -7.46
CA GLU A 345 24.70 -2.56 -6.21
C GLU A 345 25.43 -3.46 -5.19
N PRO A 346 26.74 -3.25 -4.92
CA PRO A 346 27.56 -4.19 -4.16
C PRO A 346 27.13 -4.34 -2.69
N ARG A 347 26.51 -3.30 -2.10
CA ARG A 347 26.01 -3.36 -0.71
C ARG A 347 24.89 -4.39 -0.57
N PHE A 348 23.98 -4.50 -1.55
CA PHE A 348 22.86 -5.45 -1.51
C PHE A 348 23.38 -6.88 -1.61
N VAL A 349 24.25 -7.15 -2.58
CA VAL A 349 24.87 -8.47 -2.76
C VAL A 349 25.66 -8.89 -1.51
N ARG A 350 26.38 -7.95 -0.88
CA ARG A 350 27.15 -8.23 0.35
C ARG A 350 26.25 -8.54 1.54
N GLN A 351 25.13 -7.83 1.69
CA GLN A 351 24.18 -8.05 2.78
C GLN A 351 23.45 -9.38 2.63
N VAL A 352 22.99 -9.71 1.41
CA VAL A 352 22.34 -11.01 1.11
C VAL A 352 23.29 -12.19 1.35
N ASN A 353 24.56 -12.09 0.96
CA ASN A 353 25.55 -13.15 1.21
C ASN A 353 25.90 -13.35 2.69
N LYS A 354 25.58 -12.38 3.55
CA LYS A 354 25.83 -12.45 5.00
C LYS A 354 24.53 -12.62 5.80
N LEU A 355 23.41 -12.84 5.13
CA LEU A 355 22.09 -12.84 5.74
C LEU A 355 21.98 -13.94 6.80
N SER A 356 21.75 -13.54 8.04
CA SER A 356 21.60 -14.38 9.22
C SER A 356 20.88 -13.61 10.33
N ARG A 357 20.34 -14.29 11.35
CA ARG A 357 19.74 -13.59 12.51
C ARG A 357 20.74 -12.73 13.28
N ALA A 358 22.04 -13.02 13.17
CA ALA A 358 23.09 -12.21 13.77
C ALA A 358 23.33 -10.88 13.05
N THR A 359 23.04 -10.82 11.75
CA THR A 359 23.22 -9.61 10.92
C THR A 359 21.93 -8.81 10.73
N VAL A 360 20.78 -9.46 10.87
CA VAL A 360 19.45 -8.87 10.73
C VAL A 360 18.61 -9.35 11.93
N PRO A 361 18.78 -8.74 13.11
CA PRO A 361 18.01 -9.10 14.29
C PRO A 361 16.56 -8.62 14.22
N THR A 362 16.29 -7.51 13.52
CA THR A 362 14.96 -6.97 13.27
C THR A 362 14.73 -6.69 11.78
N GLU A 363 13.46 -6.56 11.36
CA GLU A 363 13.09 -6.26 9.97
C GLU A 363 13.60 -4.91 9.45
N ASP A 364 13.91 -3.98 10.35
CA ASP A 364 14.46 -2.68 10.00
C ASP A 364 15.97 -2.73 9.69
N ASP A 365 16.65 -3.84 10.01
CA ASP A 365 18.10 -4.00 9.82
C ASP A 365 18.48 -4.49 8.42
N ILE A 366 17.50 -4.85 7.58
CA ILE A 366 17.71 -5.24 6.20
C ILE A 366 17.38 -4.09 5.24
N ASP A 367 18.29 -3.80 4.30
CA ASP A 367 18.01 -2.82 3.27
C ASP A 367 16.87 -3.33 2.35
N PRO A 368 15.85 -2.51 2.01
CA PRO A 368 14.76 -2.92 1.13
C PRO A 368 15.21 -3.49 -0.23
N GLY A 369 16.35 -3.04 -0.75
CA GLY A 369 16.96 -3.59 -1.97
C GLY A 369 17.60 -4.96 -1.74
N ALA A 370 18.23 -5.17 -0.58
CA ALA A 370 18.78 -6.46 -0.18
C ALA A 370 17.68 -7.49 0.12
N PHE A 371 16.58 -7.09 0.76
CA PHE A 371 15.42 -7.96 0.98
C PHE A 371 14.82 -8.44 -0.35
N ARG A 372 14.57 -7.52 -1.29
CA ARG A 372 14.08 -7.86 -2.63
C ARG A 372 15.02 -8.82 -3.37
N LEU A 373 16.32 -8.55 -3.32
CA LEU A 373 17.33 -9.43 -3.93
C LEU A 373 17.33 -10.83 -3.30
N ALA A 374 17.17 -10.94 -1.97
CA ALA A 374 17.08 -12.22 -1.27
C ALA A 374 15.82 -13.01 -1.68
N VAL A 375 14.67 -12.34 -1.80
CA VAL A 375 13.42 -12.95 -2.28
C VAL A 375 13.62 -13.49 -3.70
N LEU A 376 14.17 -12.70 -4.62
CA LEU A 376 14.41 -13.13 -6.01
C LEU A 376 15.33 -14.35 -6.10
N TYR A 377 16.38 -14.39 -5.28
CA TYR A 377 17.28 -15.54 -5.23
C TYR A 377 16.65 -16.80 -4.66
N LEU A 378 16.00 -16.69 -3.49
CA LEU A 378 15.61 -17.86 -2.68
C LEU A 378 14.22 -18.39 -3.02
N ILE A 379 13.31 -17.50 -3.40
CA ILE A 379 11.90 -17.81 -3.55
C ILE A 379 11.56 -17.90 -5.04
N HIS A 380 10.91 -19.00 -5.42
CA HIS A 380 10.39 -19.17 -6.77
C HIS A 380 8.98 -18.60 -6.90
N ARG A 381 8.13 -18.84 -5.89
CA ARG A 381 6.77 -18.27 -5.83
C ARG A 381 6.28 -18.20 -4.39
N ILE A 382 5.46 -17.21 -4.08
CA ILE A 382 4.69 -17.15 -2.85
C ILE A 382 3.22 -17.33 -3.22
N TYR A 383 2.53 -18.24 -2.54
CA TYR A 383 1.10 -18.38 -2.63
C TYR A 383 0.48 -17.79 -1.37
N VAL A 384 -0.50 -16.90 -1.55
CA VAL A 384 -1.30 -16.36 -0.47
C VAL A 384 -2.67 -17.06 -0.52
N GLY A 385 -2.90 -17.92 0.45
CA GLY A 385 -4.14 -18.68 0.66
C GLY A 385 -5.25 -17.83 1.30
N GLY A 386 -6.36 -18.49 1.59
CA GLY A 386 -7.54 -17.83 2.13
C GLY A 386 -7.30 -17.21 3.52
N PRO A 387 -7.85 -16.02 3.81
CA PRO A 387 -7.61 -15.27 5.06
C PRO A 387 -8.15 -15.95 6.32
N SER A 388 -8.89 -17.05 6.19
CA SER A 388 -9.42 -17.85 7.30
C SER A 388 -8.40 -18.82 7.92
N LEU A 389 -7.21 -18.97 7.30
CA LEU A 389 -6.16 -19.88 7.76
C LEU A 389 -5.16 -19.15 8.69
N PRO A 390 -4.39 -19.83 9.56
CA PRO A 390 -3.24 -19.22 10.25
C PRO A 390 -2.21 -18.67 9.25
N LEU A 391 -1.42 -17.63 9.61
CA LEU A 391 -0.45 -16.99 8.69
C LEU A 391 0.51 -17.99 8.01
N GLU A 392 0.88 -19.05 8.74
CA GLU A 392 1.73 -20.15 8.25
C GLU A 392 1.08 -21.06 7.21
N GLU A 393 -0.25 -21.07 7.15
CA GLU A 393 -1.05 -21.76 6.14
C GLU A 393 -1.56 -20.80 5.06
N GLN A 394 -1.65 -19.50 5.37
CA GLN A 394 -1.92 -18.45 4.39
C GLN A 394 -0.74 -18.22 3.46
N VAL A 395 0.50 -18.10 3.98
CA VAL A 395 1.66 -17.75 3.16
C VAL A 395 2.48 -19.01 2.89
N ARG A 396 2.22 -19.64 1.73
CA ARG A 396 2.98 -20.80 1.28
C ARG A 396 4.11 -20.36 0.35
N ILE A 397 5.34 -20.42 0.86
CA ILE A 397 6.55 -20.14 0.10
C ILE A 397 6.98 -21.39 -0.68
N VAL A 398 7.07 -21.28 -2.00
CA VAL A 398 7.75 -22.27 -2.85
C VAL A 398 9.18 -21.80 -3.07
N TRP A 399 10.10 -22.48 -2.39
CA TRP A 399 11.53 -22.24 -2.51
C TRP A 399 12.04 -22.62 -3.90
N ARG A 400 13.00 -21.85 -4.41
CA ARG A 400 13.68 -22.14 -5.67
C ARG A 400 14.49 -23.43 -5.62
N VAL A 401 15.07 -23.72 -4.46
CA VAL A 401 15.69 -25.01 -4.16
C VAL A 401 14.80 -25.76 -3.17
N PRO A 402 14.25 -26.93 -3.53
CA PRO A 402 13.37 -27.70 -2.66
C PRO A 402 14.02 -28.08 -1.33
N GLU A 403 13.20 -28.23 -0.29
CA GLU A 403 13.67 -28.65 1.02
C GLU A 403 14.12 -30.13 1.02
N PRO A 404 15.25 -30.47 1.65
CA PRO A 404 15.70 -31.86 1.75
C PRO A 404 14.70 -32.65 2.59
N GLY A 405 13.89 -33.49 1.93
CA GLY A 405 12.90 -34.36 2.56
C GLY A 405 11.46 -34.19 2.05
N ARG A 406 11.14 -33.10 1.34
CA ARG A 406 9.86 -32.92 0.64
C ARG A 406 10.05 -33.23 -0.84
N GLY A 407 10.10 -34.51 -1.18
CA GLY A 407 10.07 -34.95 -2.59
C GLY A 407 8.75 -34.53 -3.27
N PRO A 408 8.71 -34.43 -4.61
CA PRO A 408 7.48 -34.13 -5.32
C PRO A 408 6.43 -35.20 -4.98
N SER A 409 5.29 -34.78 -4.45
CA SER A 409 4.14 -35.65 -4.21
C SER A 409 3.81 -36.37 -5.52
N ALA A 410 4.00 -37.69 -5.54
CA ALA A 410 3.69 -38.54 -6.68
C ALA A 410 2.26 -38.28 -7.15
N SER A 411 2.15 -37.92 -8.43
CA SER A 411 0.90 -37.76 -9.15
C SER A 411 0.05 -39.03 -9.09
N MET A 412 -1.23 -38.85 -8.81
CA MET A 412 -2.27 -39.83 -9.11
C MET A 412 -2.28 -40.09 -10.62
N SER A 413 -1.69 -41.22 -11.01
CA SER A 413 -1.86 -41.85 -12.31
C SER A 413 -2.23 -43.30 -12.05
N GLN A 414 -3.54 -43.58 -11.97
CA GLN A 414 -4.13 -44.85 -12.41
C GLN A 414 -5.65 -44.74 -12.40
N ALA A 415 -6.19 -44.34 -13.54
CA ALA A 415 -7.53 -44.74 -13.99
C ALA A 415 -7.48 -44.92 -15.52
N ARG A 416 -6.85 -46.01 -15.94
CA ARG A 416 -7.29 -46.92 -17.01
C ARG A 416 -6.50 -48.21 -16.96
#